data_AF-A0A3R7DB69-F1
#
_entry.id   AF-A0A3R7DB69-F1
#
_cell.length_a   1.000
_cell.length_b   1.000
_cell.length_c   1.000
_cell.angle_alpha   90.00
_cell.angle_beta   90.00
_cell.angle_gamma   90.00
#
_symmetry.space_group_name_H-M   'P 1'
#
loop_
_entity.id
_entity.type
_entity.pdbx_description
1 polymer ?
#
loop_
_entity_poly.entity_id
_entity_poly.type
_entity_poly.pdbx_seq_one_letter_code
_entity_poly.pdbx_strand_id
1 'polypeptide(L)'
;MVSRKVYINVLSFNTVIKAIIFDYGGVLSENVSLSSFGRAYASKFGKDPEEFRKVLIENWIEARVNTIESQQFWKTLAQFIGIDETALRKDFMNGFKFKEDVFTLAKKLKRKYKLGLLSNHIEDWLEELIQSHHLGKTFEVIVTSYKSKIAKPELEIFKEIVEKLHVKPSECVYIDDREKNIPPAKELGMKPILFTGIDQLKKELASYSVIVD
;
A
#
# COMPACT_ATOMS: atom_id res chain seq x y z
N MET A 1 -1.36 -32.65 52.10
CA MET A 1 -2.04 -31.85 51.06
C MET A 1 -0.99 -31.35 50.08
N VAL A 2 -0.90 -31.96 48.90
CA VAL A 2 0.03 -31.52 47.84
C VAL A 2 -0.78 -30.80 46.77
N SER A 3 -0.59 -29.49 46.66
CA SER A 3 -1.27 -28.64 45.69
C SER A 3 -0.69 -28.89 44.29
N ARG A 4 -1.52 -29.40 43.36
CA ARG A 4 -1.16 -29.58 41.96
C ARG A 4 -1.23 -28.22 41.25
N LYS A 5 -0.06 -27.69 40.85
CA LYS A 5 0.02 -26.61 39.85
C LYS A 5 -0.54 -27.11 38.52
N VAL A 6 -1.62 -26.48 38.06
CA VAL A 6 -2.15 -26.67 36.71
C VAL A 6 -1.26 -25.88 35.75
N TYR A 7 -0.50 -26.58 34.92
CA TYR A 7 0.19 -25.98 33.78
C TYR A 7 -0.83 -25.85 32.65
N ILE A 8 -1.27 -24.62 32.37
CA ILE A 8 -2.01 -24.33 31.14
C ILE A 8 -0.98 -24.38 30.01
N ASN A 9 -0.97 -25.49 29.29
CA ASN A 9 -0.26 -25.62 28.03
C ASN A 9 -0.97 -24.73 27.02
N VAL A 10 -0.48 -23.50 26.81
CA VAL A 10 -0.91 -22.68 25.67
C VAL A 10 -0.27 -23.31 24.44
N LEU A 11 -0.98 -24.27 23.85
CA LEU A 11 -0.66 -24.78 22.52
C LEU A 11 -0.68 -23.60 21.57
N SER A 12 0.51 -23.15 21.14
CA SER A 12 0.64 -22.21 20.04
C SER A 12 0.14 -22.92 18.78
N PHE A 13 -1.13 -22.71 18.43
CA PHE A 13 -1.65 -23.10 17.14
C PHE A 13 -0.94 -22.26 16.09
N ASN A 14 0.02 -22.87 15.40
CA ASN A 14 0.71 -22.22 14.30
C ASN A 14 -0.34 -21.93 13.20
N THR A 15 -0.79 -20.67 13.11
CA THR A 15 -1.89 -20.31 12.21
C THR A 15 -1.40 -20.36 10.77
N VAL A 16 -2.06 -21.17 9.95
CA VAL A 16 -1.76 -21.35 8.53
C VAL A 16 -2.12 -20.06 7.77
N ILE A 17 -1.13 -19.47 7.10
CA ILE A 17 -1.34 -18.30 6.25
C ILE A 17 -2.12 -18.70 4.99
N LYS A 18 -3.15 -17.93 4.67
CA LYS A 18 -3.98 -18.10 3.47
C LYS A 18 -3.89 -16.93 2.52
N ALA A 19 -3.60 -15.73 3.02
CA ALA A 19 -3.55 -14.51 2.23
C ALA A 19 -2.29 -13.68 2.49
N ILE A 20 -1.83 -13.00 1.44
CA ILE A 20 -0.74 -12.04 1.49
C ILE A 20 -1.22 -10.74 0.83
N ILE A 21 -1.19 -9.67 1.59
CA ILE A 21 -1.69 -8.35 1.20
C ILE A 21 -0.49 -7.43 1.01
N PHE A 22 -0.40 -6.82 -0.16
CA PHE A 22 0.69 -5.92 -0.54
C PHE A 22 0.18 -4.46 -0.56
N ASP A 23 1.02 -3.52 -0.11
CA ASP A 23 0.94 -2.15 -0.60
C ASP A 23 1.45 -2.06 -2.05
N TYR A 24 1.14 -0.96 -2.72
CA TYR A 24 1.66 -0.64 -4.03
C TYR A 24 2.88 0.28 -3.98
N GLY A 25 2.73 1.49 -3.44
CA GLY A 25 3.82 2.46 -3.29
C GLY A 25 4.91 1.94 -2.37
N GLY A 26 6.18 2.05 -2.76
CA GLY A 26 7.32 1.56 -1.96
C GLY A 26 7.54 0.05 -1.98
N VAL A 27 6.49 -0.75 -2.19
CA VAL A 27 6.54 -2.23 -2.21
C VAL A 27 6.58 -2.78 -3.64
N LEU A 28 5.56 -2.55 -4.46
CA LEU A 28 5.50 -2.97 -5.88
C LEU A 28 6.02 -1.89 -6.83
N SER A 29 6.22 -0.69 -6.34
CA SER A 29 6.83 0.42 -7.05
C SER A 29 7.80 1.16 -6.14
N GLU A 30 8.62 2.04 -6.70
CA GLU A 30 9.35 3.01 -5.90
C GLU A 30 8.40 3.95 -5.18
N ASN A 31 8.79 4.36 -3.97
CA ASN A 31 8.05 5.36 -3.22
C ASN A 31 8.52 6.75 -3.65
N VAL A 32 7.58 7.59 -4.07
CA VAL A 32 7.83 9.01 -4.29
C VAL A 32 7.32 9.77 -3.07
N SER A 33 8.25 10.41 -2.34
CA SER A 33 7.88 11.38 -1.33
C SER A 33 7.20 12.57 -1.99
N LEU A 34 5.88 12.69 -1.82
CA LEU A 34 5.10 13.85 -2.27
C LEU A 34 5.70 15.18 -1.81
N SER A 35 6.26 15.19 -0.60
CA SER A 35 6.89 16.40 -0.06
C SER A 35 8.18 16.76 -0.80
N SER A 36 9.03 15.78 -1.08
CA SER A 36 10.28 16.01 -1.81
C SER A 36 10.01 16.32 -3.27
N PHE A 37 9.07 15.63 -3.90
CA PHE A 37 8.59 15.92 -5.25
C PHE A 37 8.07 17.35 -5.32
N GLY A 38 7.14 17.74 -4.45
CA GLY A 38 6.52 19.06 -4.47
C GLY A 38 7.56 20.18 -4.42
N ARG A 39 8.49 20.11 -3.46
CA ARG A 39 9.55 21.11 -3.34
C ARG A 39 10.40 21.22 -4.60
N ALA A 40 10.93 20.10 -5.08
CA ALA A 40 11.81 20.08 -6.25
C ALA A 40 11.07 20.55 -7.52
N TYR A 41 9.81 20.15 -7.66
CA TYR A 41 8.98 20.50 -8.80
C TYR A 41 8.67 21.99 -8.82
N ALA A 42 8.24 22.58 -7.70
CA ALA A 42 8.03 24.02 -7.61
C ALA A 42 9.31 24.82 -7.88
N SER A 43 10.46 24.41 -7.31
CA SER A 43 11.75 25.05 -7.59
C SER A 43 12.11 25.05 -9.08
N LYS A 44 11.87 23.94 -9.80
CA LYS A 44 12.10 23.83 -11.25
C LYS A 44 11.34 24.89 -12.06
N PHE A 45 10.19 25.34 -11.57
CA PHE A 45 9.33 26.33 -12.24
C PHE A 45 9.37 27.72 -11.59
N GLY A 46 10.31 27.97 -10.66
CA GLY A 46 10.43 29.27 -9.99
C GLY A 46 9.25 29.62 -9.08
N LYS A 47 8.55 28.62 -8.54
CA LYS A 47 7.45 28.77 -7.58
C LYS A 47 7.94 28.53 -6.15
N ASP A 48 7.18 29.00 -5.16
CA ASP A 48 7.47 28.75 -3.74
C ASP A 48 7.40 27.23 -3.43
N PRO A 49 8.51 26.61 -2.99
CA PRO A 49 8.56 25.17 -2.72
C PRO A 49 7.69 24.71 -1.55
N GLU A 50 7.57 25.51 -0.49
CA GLU A 50 6.78 25.13 0.68
C GLU A 50 5.30 25.36 0.48
N GLU A 51 4.94 26.44 -0.22
CA GLU A 51 3.55 26.72 -0.57
C GLU A 51 3.00 25.62 -1.48
N PHE A 52 3.71 25.27 -2.57
CA PHE A 52 3.28 24.19 -3.44
C PHE A 52 3.24 22.84 -2.73
N ARG A 53 4.24 22.54 -1.90
CA ARG A 53 4.25 21.31 -1.08
C ARG A 53 3.01 21.23 -0.20
N LYS A 54 2.62 22.33 0.45
CA LYS A 54 1.42 22.39 1.29
C LYS A 54 0.17 22.13 0.46
N VAL A 55 -0.02 22.86 -0.64
CA VAL A 55 -1.17 22.68 -1.56
C VAL A 55 -1.25 21.22 -2.05
N LEU A 56 -0.12 20.65 -2.46
CA LEU A 56 -0.03 19.26 -2.93
C LEU A 56 -0.45 18.26 -1.86
N ILE A 57 0.04 18.40 -0.63
CA ILE A 57 -0.29 17.46 0.46
C ILE A 57 -1.74 17.60 0.90
N GLU A 58 -2.26 18.82 1.02
CA GLU A 58 -3.65 19.06 1.44
C GLU A 58 -4.63 18.50 0.40
N ASN A 59 -4.44 18.81 -0.88
CA ASN A 59 -5.29 18.28 -1.95
C ASN A 59 -5.14 16.76 -2.09
N TRP A 60 -3.93 16.19 -1.88
CA TRP A 60 -3.74 14.74 -1.88
C TRP A 60 -4.54 14.04 -0.78
N ILE A 61 -4.58 14.62 0.43
CA ILE A 61 -5.30 14.03 1.57
C ILE A 61 -6.79 13.90 1.27
N GLU A 62 -7.38 14.88 0.59
CA GLU A 62 -8.79 14.88 0.18
C GLU A 62 -9.03 13.97 -1.04
N ALA A 63 -8.18 14.07 -2.06
CA ALA A 63 -8.36 13.32 -3.31
C ALA A 63 -8.23 11.81 -3.08
N ARG A 64 -7.29 11.37 -2.24
CA ARG A 64 -7.05 9.94 -1.99
C ARG A 64 -8.23 9.24 -1.33
N VAL A 65 -9.20 9.96 -0.77
CA VAL A 65 -10.44 9.43 -0.20
C VAL A 65 -11.69 9.91 -0.94
N ASN A 66 -11.50 10.44 -2.16
CA ASN A 66 -12.58 10.90 -3.03
C ASN A 66 -13.45 12.01 -2.40
N THR A 67 -12.84 12.90 -1.60
CA THR A 67 -13.49 14.14 -1.14
C THR A 67 -13.40 15.23 -2.21
N ILE A 68 -12.34 15.21 -3.02
CA ILE A 68 -12.24 15.95 -4.27
C ILE A 68 -11.97 14.98 -5.41
N GLU A 69 -12.43 15.31 -6.62
CA GLU A 69 -12.18 14.52 -7.82
C GLU A 69 -10.68 14.56 -8.19
N SER A 70 -10.18 13.47 -8.77
CA SER A 70 -8.79 13.36 -9.25
C SER A 70 -8.43 14.46 -10.26
N GLN A 71 -9.36 14.80 -11.16
CA GLN A 71 -9.19 15.89 -12.11
C GLN A 71 -9.01 17.24 -11.40
N GLN A 72 -9.78 17.51 -10.33
CA GLN A 72 -9.64 18.73 -9.57
C GLN A 72 -8.28 18.78 -8.84
N PHE A 73 -7.79 17.65 -8.31
CA PHE A 73 -6.46 17.56 -7.74
C PHE A 73 -5.39 18.00 -8.75
N TRP A 74 -5.37 17.41 -9.95
CA TRP A 74 -4.37 17.73 -10.96
C TRP A 74 -4.48 19.16 -11.47
N LYS A 75 -5.71 19.63 -11.72
CA LYS A 75 -5.98 21.00 -12.14
C LYS A 75 -5.47 22.03 -11.14
N THR A 76 -5.71 21.83 -9.83
CA THR A 76 -5.21 22.72 -8.77
C THR A 76 -3.68 22.82 -8.82
N LEU A 77 -2.98 21.68 -8.95
CA LEU A 77 -1.52 21.67 -8.98
C LEU A 77 -0.95 22.30 -10.26
N ALA A 78 -1.56 21.99 -11.40
CA ALA A 78 -1.16 22.52 -12.70
C ALA A 78 -1.33 24.04 -12.76
N GLN A 79 -2.44 24.57 -12.22
CA GLN A 79 -2.68 26.00 -12.10
C GLN A 79 -1.67 26.70 -11.19
N PHE A 80 -1.34 26.10 -10.04
CA PHE A 80 -0.32 26.65 -9.13
C PHE A 80 1.03 26.79 -9.84
N ILE A 81 1.46 25.72 -10.53
CA ILE A 81 2.74 25.68 -11.24
C ILE A 81 2.70 26.55 -12.52
N GLY A 82 1.55 26.71 -13.15
CA GLY A 82 1.38 27.42 -14.41
C GLY A 82 1.76 26.57 -15.63
N ILE A 83 1.47 25.27 -15.61
CA ILE A 83 1.72 24.34 -16.72
C ILE A 83 0.47 23.55 -17.08
N ASP A 84 0.54 22.81 -18.19
CA ASP A 84 -0.50 21.85 -18.58
C ASP A 84 -0.61 20.67 -17.59
N GLU A 85 -1.84 20.22 -17.36
CA GLU A 85 -2.18 19.13 -16.45
C GLU A 85 -1.53 17.81 -16.87
N THR A 86 -1.58 17.49 -18.16
CA THR A 86 -1.03 16.26 -18.72
C THR A 86 0.49 16.23 -18.55
N ALA A 87 1.15 17.37 -18.76
CA ALA A 87 2.59 17.50 -18.54
C ALA A 87 2.97 17.28 -17.07
N LEU A 88 2.25 17.90 -16.13
CA LEU A 88 2.47 17.72 -14.69
C LEU A 88 2.29 16.26 -14.28
N ARG A 89 1.17 15.66 -14.68
CA ARG A 89 0.86 14.25 -14.38
C ARG A 89 1.93 13.33 -14.92
N LYS A 90 2.39 13.53 -16.16
CA LYS A 90 3.49 12.76 -16.74
C LYS A 90 4.79 12.88 -15.94
N ASP A 91 5.21 14.09 -15.59
CA ASP A 91 6.42 14.32 -14.82
C ASP A 91 6.35 13.66 -13.43
N PHE A 92 5.17 13.71 -12.80
CA PHE A 92 4.93 13.03 -11.54
C PHE A 92 5.01 11.49 -11.67
N MET A 93 4.33 10.93 -12.67
CA MET A 93 4.27 9.49 -12.91
C MET A 93 5.64 8.87 -13.23
N ASN A 94 6.54 9.63 -13.87
CA ASN A 94 7.91 9.18 -14.15
C ASN A 94 8.74 8.82 -12.90
N GLY A 95 8.33 9.29 -11.71
CA GLY A 95 8.97 8.94 -10.44
C GLY A 95 8.66 7.51 -9.97
N PHE A 96 7.57 6.90 -10.44
CA PHE A 96 7.12 5.59 -10.00
C PHE A 96 7.69 4.51 -10.92
N LYS A 97 8.77 3.88 -10.48
CA LYS A 97 9.35 2.72 -11.19
C LYS A 97 8.82 1.44 -10.59
N PHE A 98 8.34 0.54 -11.44
CA PHE A 98 7.80 -0.75 -11.00
C PHE A 98 8.91 -1.71 -10.57
N LYS A 99 8.67 -2.46 -9.48
CA LYS A 99 9.60 -3.43 -8.90
C LYS A 99 9.29 -4.83 -9.42
N GLU A 100 9.86 -5.17 -10.58
CA GLU A 100 9.63 -6.45 -11.27
C GLU A 100 10.03 -7.67 -10.44
N ASP A 101 11.02 -7.54 -9.57
CA ASP A 101 11.48 -8.59 -8.67
C ASP A 101 10.42 -8.92 -7.59
N VAL A 102 9.82 -7.91 -6.97
CA VAL A 102 8.73 -8.05 -6.01
C VAL A 102 7.48 -8.58 -6.71
N PHE A 103 7.17 -8.09 -7.91
CA PHE A 103 6.04 -8.61 -8.67
C PHE A 103 6.23 -10.07 -9.12
N THR A 104 7.46 -10.46 -9.46
CA THR A 104 7.81 -11.85 -9.75
C THR A 104 7.60 -12.74 -8.53
N LEU A 105 7.97 -12.27 -7.34
CA LEU A 105 7.66 -12.94 -6.08
C LEU A 105 6.13 -13.07 -5.87
N ALA A 106 5.36 -11.99 -6.06
CA ALA A 106 3.90 -12.04 -5.95
C ALA A 106 3.29 -13.11 -6.90
N LYS A 107 3.73 -13.16 -8.16
CA LYS A 107 3.27 -14.18 -9.13
C LYS A 107 3.53 -15.63 -8.65
N LYS A 108 4.65 -15.90 -7.96
CA LYS A 108 4.91 -17.21 -7.36
C LYS A 108 3.97 -17.50 -6.20
N LEU A 109 3.81 -16.54 -5.29
CA LEU A 109 2.96 -16.66 -4.10
C LEU A 109 1.49 -16.91 -4.48
N LYS A 110 1.00 -16.30 -5.56
CA LYS A 110 -0.37 -16.50 -6.07
C LYS A 110 -0.74 -17.98 -6.28
N ARG A 111 0.24 -18.85 -6.56
CA ARG A 111 0.00 -20.29 -6.77
C ARG A 111 -0.50 -21.01 -5.52
N LYS A 112 -0.27 -20.44 -4.33
CA LYS A 112 -0.55 -21.07 -3.03
C LYS A 112 -1.39 -20.18 -2.11
N TYR A 113 -1.35 -18.86 -2.29
CA TYR A 113 -1.99 -17.89 -1.41
C TYR A 113 -2.93 -16.97 -2.20
N LYS A 114 -4.01 -16.54 -1.54
CA LYS A 114 -4.81 -15.42 -2.04
C LYS A 114 -4.00 -14.14 -1.94
N LEU A 115 -4.02 -13.31 -2.98
CA LEU A 115 -3.28 -12.06 -2.99
C LEU A 115 -4.21 -10.87 -2.98
N GLY A 116 -3.97 -9.96 -2.04
CA GLY A 116 -4.63 -8.67 -1.94
C GLY A 116 -3.67 -7.52 -2.27
N LEU A 117 -4.19 -6.45 -2.85
CA LEU A 117 -3.51 -5.16 -2.96
C LEU A 117 -4.29 -4.13 -2.14
N LEU A 118 -3.67 -3.50 -1.15
CA LEU A 118 -4.27 -2.46 -0.30
C LEU A 118 -3.45 -1.19 -0.38
N SER A 119 -3.95 -0.15 -1.07
CA SER A 119 -3.14 1.04 -1.31
C SER A 119 -3.90 2.37 -1.24
N ASN A 120 -3.18 3.41 -0.82
CA ASN A 120 -3.72 4.76 -0.78
C ASN A 120 -3.41 5.47 -2.09
N HIS A 121 -4.42 5.69 -2.92
CA HIS A 121 -4.29 6.33 -4.23
C HIS A 121 -5.50 7.17 -4.58
N ILE A 122 -5.34 8.05 -5.57
CA ILE A 122 -6.43 8.67 -6.34
C ILE A 122 -6.80 7.78 -7.52
N GLU A 123 -8.00 7.98 -8.06
CA GLU A 123 -8.63 7.14 -9.10
C GLU A 123 -7.72 6.80 -10.29
N ASP A 124 -7.33 7.84 -11.02
CA ASP A 124 -6.70 7.78 -12.33
C ASP A 124 -5.23 7.34 -12.25
N TRP A 125 -4.60 7.52 -11.10
CA TRP A 125 -3.21 7.17 -10.87
C TRP A 125 -3.04 5.64 -10.75
N LEU A 126 -3.81 4.97 -9.90
CA LEU A 126 -3.62 3.53 -9.70
C LEU A 126 -4.30 2.69 -10.80
N GLU A 127 -5.37 3.17 -11.44
CA GLU A 127 -6.02 2.41 -12.51
C GLU A 127 -5.13 2.20 -13.73
N GLU A 128 -4.36 3.22 -14.14
CA GLU A 128 -3.36 3.07 -15.21
C GLU A 128 -2.26 2.08 -14.85
N LEU A 129 -1.82 2.07 -13.58
CA LEU A 129 -0.80 1.16 -13.07
C LEU A 129 -1.33 -0.28 -12.96
N ILE A 130 -2.58 -0.46 -12.56
CA ILE A 130 -3.27 -1.76 -12.54
C ILE A 130 -3.36 -2.33 -13.96
N GLN A 131 -3.74 -1.50 -14.94
CA GLN A 131 -3.89 -1.92 -16.33
C GLN A 131 -2.54 -2.24 -16.98
N SER A 132 -1.56 -1.34 -16.88
CA SER A 132 -0.24 -1.51 -17.51
C SER A 132 0.50 -2.77 -17.03
N HIS A 133 0.46 -3.05 -15.73
CA HIS A 133 1.13 -4.22 -15.13
C HIS A 133 0.21 -5.44 -14.97
N HIS A 134 -1.03 -5.36 -15.48
CA HIS A 134 -2.04 -6.43 -15.38
C HIS A 134 -2.21 -6.94 -13.94
N LEU A 135 -2.23 -6.04 -12.96
CA LEU A 135 -2.25 -6.40 -11.54
C LEU A 135 -3.49 -7.22 -11.18
N GLY A 136 -4.63 -6.98 -11.83
CA GLY A 136 -5.85 -7.78 -11.65
C GLY A 136 -5.72 -9.25 -12.06
N LYS A 137 -4.70 -9.62 -12.85
CA LYS A 137 -4.37 -11.04 -13.11
C LYS A 137 -3.59 -11.67 -11.98
N THR A 138 -3.01 -10.90 -11.06
CA THR A 138 -2.16 -11.40 -9.97
C THR A 138 -2.85 -11.27 -8.61
N PHE A 139 -3.46 -10.12 -8.34
CA PHE A 139 -4.18 -9.80 -7.12
C PHE A 139 -5.67 -10.08 -7.31
N GLU A 140 -6.21 -10.99 -6.49
CA GLU A 140 -7.62 -11.39 -6.51
C GLU A 140 -8.51 -10.24 -6.02
N VAL A 141 -8.03 -9.49 -5.03
CA VAL A 141 -8.72 -8.37 -4.44
C VAL A 141 -7.82 -7.15 -4.49
N ILE A 142 -8.37 -6.04 -4.97
CA ILE A 142 -7.71 -4.73 -4.95
C ILE A 142 -8.62 -3.76 -4.20
N VAL A 143 -8.11 -3.21 -3.10
CA VAL A 143 -8.76 -2.18 -2.28
C VAL A 143 -7.92 -0.92 -2.35
N THR A 144 -8.57 0.20 -2.66
CA THR A 144 -7.94 1.49 -2.84
C THR A 144 -8.65 2.51 -1.99
N SER A 145 -7.91 3.41 -1.34
CA SER A 145 -8.54 4.42 -0.49
C SER A 145 -9.56 5.30 -1.21
N TYR A 146 -9.36 5.58 -2.50
CA TYR A 146 -10.31 6.36 -3.30
C TYR A 146 -11.68 5.68 -3.40
N LYS A 147 -11.72 4.39 -3.76
CA LYS A 147 -12.97 3.61 -3.85
C LYS A 147 -13.61 3.38 -2.49
N SER A 148 -12.79 3.16 -1.46
CA SER A 148 -13.26 2.92 -0.09
C SER A 148 -13.66 4.19 0.66
N LYS A 149 -13.24 5.38 0.18
CA LYS A 149 -13.35 6.68 0.87
C LYS A 149 -12.71 6.71 2.28
N ILE A 150 -11.85 5.75 2.55
CA ILE A 150 -11.14 5.54 3.82
C ILE A 150 -9.71 5.18 3.43
N ALA A 151 -8.72 5.75 4.11
CA ALA A 151 -7.33 5.53 3.77
C ALA A 151 -6.57 4.87 4.93
N LYS A 152 -5.51 4.13 4.61
CA LYS A 152 -4.52 3.74 5.61
C LYS A 152 -3.99 4.99 6.32
N PRO A 153 -3.82 5.01 7.65
CA PRO A 153 -3.82 3.85 8.56
C PRO A 153 -5.17 3.52 9.25
N GLU A 154 -6.31 4.03 8.80
CA GLU A 154 -7.61 3.72 9.43
C GLU A 154 -7.90 2.22 9.39
N LEU A 155 -8.34 1.65 10.52
CA LEU A 155 -8.50 0.20 10.71
C LEU A 155 -9.52 -0.42 9.73
N GLU A 156 -10.52 0.36 9.34
CA GLU A 156 -11.66 -0.02 8.51
C GLU A 156 -11.24 -0.49 7.12
N ILE A 157 -10.22 0.13 6.51
CA ILE A 157 -9.74 -0.27 5.18
C ILE A 157 -9.03 -1.65 5.22
N PHE A 158 -8.43 -2.00 6.36
CA PHE A 158 -7.82 -3.32 6.58
C PHE A 158 -8.89 -4.40 6.77
N LYS A 159 -10.00 -4.07 7.48
CA LYS A 159 -11.15 -4.97 7.61
C LYS A 159 -11.76 -5.26 6.23
N GLU A 160 -11.96 -4.23 5.42
CA GLU A 160 -12.54 -4.35 4.08
C GLU A 160 -11.79 -5.36 3.20
N ILE A 161 -10.45 -5.29 3.14
CA ILE A 161 -9.69 -6.20 2.29
C ILE A 161 -9.72 -7.64 2.80
N VAL A 162 -9.72 -7.86 4.12
CA VAL A 162 -9.85 -9.19 4.73
C VAL A 162 -11.20 -9.81 4.41
N GLU A 163 -12.27 -9.02 4.52
CA GLU A 163 -13.63 -9.45 4.19
C GLU A 163 -13.74 -9.86 2.72
N LYS A 164 -13.22 -9.03 1.79
CA LYS A 164 -13.21 -9.32 0.36
C LYS A 164 -12.35 -10.53 -0.01
N LEU A 165 -11.27 -10.78 0.72
CA LEU A 165 -10.44 -11.99 0.54
C LEU A 165 -11.07 -13.24 1.17
N HIS A 166 -12.14 -13.11 1.95
CA HIS A 166 -12.80 -14.20 2.67
C HIS A 166 -11.81 -15.01 3.53
N VAL A 167 -11.02 -14.33 4.34
CA VAL A 167 -10.03 -14.91 5.28
C VAL A 167 -10.17 -14.26 6.66
N LYS A 168 -9.52 -14.82 7.68
CA LYS A 168 -9.39 -14.16 8.98
C LYS A 168 -8.13 -13.28 9.00
N PRO A 169 -8.09 -12.19 9.81
CA PRO A 169 -6.89 -11.39 9.95
C PRO A 169 -5.64 -12.20 10.34
N SER A 170 -5.78 -13.18 11.25
CA SER A 170 -4.69 -14.06 11.68
C SER A 170 -4.13 -14.98 10.59
N GLU A 171 -4.84 -15.14 9.48
CA GLU A 171 -4.43 -15.90 8.30
C GLU A 171 -3.75 -15.02 7.24
N CYS A 172 -3.56 -13.72 7.53
CA CYS A 172 -3.01 -12.73 6.61
C CYS A 172 -1.59 -12.30 6.99
N VAL A 173 -0.74 -12.18 5.98
CA VAL A 173 0.48 -11.36 6.04
C VAL A 173 0.19 -10.03 5.36
N TYR A 174 0.56 -8.92 6.00
CA TYR A 174 0.42 -7.56 5.46
C TYR A 174 1.78 -6.93 5.20
N ILE A 175 2.04 -6.39 4.01
CA ILE A 175 3.34 -5.85 3.60
C ILE A 175 3.18 -4.39 3.22
N ASP A 176 3.92 -3.49 3.88
CA ASP A 176 3.87 -2.04 3.63
C ASP A 176 5.21 -1.39 3.96
N ASP A 177 5.60 -0.33 3.25
CA ASP A 177 6.87 0.37 3.48
C ASP A 177 6.77 1.45 4.57
N ARG A 178 5.55 1.78 5.05
CA ARG A 178 5.33 2.85 6.02
C ARG A 178 5.06 2.28 7.41
N GLU A 179 5.92 2.65 8.35
CA GLU A 179 5.80 2.28 9.77
C GLU A 179 4.41 2.53 10.36
N LYS A 180 3.78 3.66 10.00
CA LYS A 180 2.45 4.02 10.50
C LYS A 180 1.33 3.04 10.11
N ASN A 181 1.52 2.25 9.04
CA ASN A 181 0.55 1.27 8.57
C ASN A 181 0.70 -0.10 9.27
N ILE A 182 1.78 -0.30 10.04
CA ILE A 182 2.08 -1.57 10.72
C ILE A 182 1.23 -1.78 11.99
N PRO A 183 1.05 -0.80 12.89
CA PRO A 183 0.24 -0.98 14.10
C PRO A 183 -1.22 -1.38 13.83
N PRO A 184 -1.97 -0.75 12.91
CA PRO A 184 -3.37 -1.14 12.64
C PRO A 184 -3.49 -2.57 12.10
N ALA A 185 -2.59 -3.00 11.22
CA ALA A 185 -2.55 -4.38 10.74
C ALA A 185 -2.31 -5.37 11.89
N LYS A 186 -1.39 -5.06 12.81
CA LYS A 186 -1.13 -5.85 14.01
C LYS A 186 -2.31 -5.89 14.96
N GLU A 187 -2.95 -4.74 15.19
CA GLU A 187 -4.15 -4.60 16.03
C GLU A 187 -5.30 -5.48 15.52
N LEU A 188 -5.48 -5.55 14.21
CA LEU A 188 -6.49 -6.42 13.58
C LEU A 188 -6.14 -7.91 13.69
N GLY A 189 -4.91 -8.25 14.06
CA GLY A 189 -4.42 -9.63 14.22
C GLY A 189 -3.67 -10.17 13.00
N MET A 190 -3.30 -9.34 12.04
CA MET A 190 -2.45 -9.74 10.91
C MET A 190 -1.00 -9.95 11.36
N LYS A 191 -0.21 -10.59 10.49
CA LYS A 191 1.25 -10.64 10.59
C LYS A 191 1.86 -9.54 9.70
N PRO A 192 2.22 -8.36 10.23
CA PRO A 192 2.72 -7.28 9.39
C PRO A 192 4.22 -7.42 9.11
N ILE A 193 4.64 -6.97 7.93
CA ILE A 193 6.03 -6.86 7.48
C ILE A 193 6.26 -5.41 7.08
N LEU A 194 7.20 -4.74 7.76
CA LEU A 194 7.72 -3.45 7.31
C LEU A 194 8.69 -3.72 6.17
N PHE A 195 8.30 -3.35 4.95
CA PHE A 195 9.09 -3.63 3.77
C PHE A 195 10.30 -2.71 3.68
N THR A 196 11.49 -3.30 3.60
CA THR A 196 12.76 -2.58 3.39
C THR A 196 13.56 -3.11 2.20
N GLY A 197 13.14 -4.23 1.61
CA GLY A 197 13.75 -4.81 0.42
C GLY A 197 13.33 -6.26 0.20
N ILE A 198 13.55 -6.78 -1.02
CA ILE A 198 13.08 -8.12 -1.41
C ILE A 198 13.70 -9.25 -0.59
N ASP A 199 14.98 -9.15 -0.21
CA ASP A 199 15.65 -10.20 0.54
C ASP A 199 15.16 -10.26 2.00
N GLN A 200 14.89 -9.10 2.59
CA GLN A 200 14.25 -9.01 3.90
C GLN A 200 12.82 -9.56 3.83
N LEU A 201 12.05 -9.17 2.82
CA LEU A 201 10.69 -9.66 2.61
C LEU A 201 10.64 -11.19 2.54
N LYS A 202 11.53 -11.83 1.76
CA LYS A 202 11.59 -13.31 1.67
C LYS A 202 11.89 -13.97 3.02
N LYS A 203 12.82 -13.41 3.80
CA LYS A 203 13.18 -13.92 5.13
C LYS A 203 12.01 -13.81 6.10
N GLU A 204 11.29 -12.69 6.12
CA GLU A 204 10.15 -12.49 7.01
C GLU A 204 8.95 -13.35 6.60
N LEU A 205 8.68 -13.48 5.30
CA LEU A 205 7.67 -14.42 4.80
C LEU A 205 7.97 -15.86 5.28
N ALA A 206 9.22 -16.31 5.16
CA ALA A 206 9.62 -17.62 5.66
C ALA A 206 9.43 -17.77 7.19
N SER A 207 9.69 -16.70 7.96
CA SER A 207 9.44 -16.69 9.42
C SER A 207 7.96 -16.89 9.78
N TYR A 208 7.05 -16.53 8.87
CA TYR A 208 5.61 -16.77 8.99
C TYR A 208 5.15 -18.08 8.35
N SER A 209 6.08 -18.97 8.00
CA SER A 209 5.84 -20.25 7.32
C SER A 209 5.19 -20.08 5.94
N VAL A 210 5.44 -18.94 5.27
CA VAL A 210 5.07 -18.73 3.87
C VAL A 210 6.13 -19.37 2.97
N ILE A 211 5.68 -20.19 2.03
CA ILE A 211 6.53 -20.93 1.08
C ILE A 211 6.67 -20.12 -0.20
N VAL A 212 7.89 -19.79 -0.60
CA VAL A 212 8.22 -18.89 -1.71
C VAL A 212 8.63 -19.64 -3.00
N ASP A 213 8.81 -20.96 -2.91
CA ASP A 213 9.30 -21.87 -3.95
C ASP A 213 8.40 -21.94 -5.20
#